data_AF-I1BJY7-F1
#
_entry.id   AF-I1BJY7-F1
#
_cell.length_a   1.000
_cell.length_b   1.000
_cell.length_c   1.000
_cell.angle_alpha   90.00
_cell.angle_beta   90.00
_cell.angle_gamma   90.00
#
_symmetry.space_group_name_H-M   'P 1'
#
loop_
_entity.id
_entity.type
_entity.pdbx_description
1 polymer ?
#
loop_
_entity_poly.entity_id
_entity_poly.type
_entity_poly.pdbx_seq_one_letter_code
_entity_poly.pdbx_strand_id
1 'polypeptide(L)'
;MSKNAVSTFDSVRNLARWSSNQDESETTVYRRFAALLDILLDSSNIKLIDGESTSEATKASIDLNRSIFGLGEQSHSFGRRIDLMLGIKHKKQRVEISSNEFKKTIASKDVVLKQQCKNLRTNACIIQQIIAKYKINTSVMVMDFVGSFGCLYMIKKTEEQFYIAKPVAKLAIPYNIDQLGGLEQTLSALFQMRPPKLACRFCFNNR
;
A
#
# COMPACT_ATOMS: atom_id res chain seq x y z
N MET A 1 21.78 22.77 9.48
CA MET A 1 21.85 21.85 8.32
C MET A 1 20.55 21.07 8.22
N SER A 2 19.93 21.10 7.04
CA SER A 2 18.55 20.65 6.78
C SER A 2 18.38 19.14 6.96
N LYS A 3 17.34 18.72 7.68
CA LYS A 3 16.92 17.30 7.86
C LYS A 3 16.73 16.56 6.52
N ASN A 4 16.51 17.28 5.41
CA ASN A 4 16.34 16.70 4.08
C ASN A 4 17.66 16.15 3.50
N ALA A 5 18.82 16.69 3.88
CA ALA A 5 20.10 16.21 3.36
C ALA A 5 20.49 14.84 3.94
N VAL A 6 20.08 14.58 5.19
CA VAL A 6 20.38 13.33 5.90
C VAL A 6 19.53 12.17 5.35
N SER A 7 18.23 12.38 5.09
CA SER A 7 17.35 11.35 4.52
C SER A 7 17.76 10.92 3.10
N THR A 8 18.26 11.85 2.30
CA THR A 8 18.78 11.54 0.96
C THR A 8 20.06 10.72 1.04
N PHE A 9 20.94 11.02 2.00
CA PHE A 9 22.21 10.31 2.17
C PHE A 9 22.04 8.84 2.58
N ASP A 10 21.10 8.55 3.48
CA ASP A 10 20.80 7.17 3.91
C ASP A 10 20.10 6.34 2.80
N SER A 11 19.25 6.99 2.00
CA SER A 11 18.63 6.36 0.82
C SER A 11 19.69 5.96 -0.21
N VAL A 12 20.70 6.83 -0.45
CA VAL A 12 21.79 6.60 -1.40
C VAL A 12 22.76 5.49 -0.96
N ARG A 13 23.00 5.30 0.34
CA ARG A 13 23.83 4.17 0.82
C ARG A 13 23.19 2.81 0.62
N ASN A 14 21.86 2.73 0.68
CA ASN A 14 21.14 1.48 0.42
C ASN A 14 21.07 1.12 -1.07
N LEU A 15 21.13 2.11 -1.96
CA LEU A 15 21.17 1.91 -3.42
C LEU A 15 22.32 1.00 -3.87
N ALA A 16 23.48 1.07 -3.21
CA ALA A 16 24.63 0.21 -3.53
C ALA A 16 24.38 -1.29 -3.30
N ARG A 17 23.30 -1.66 -2.58
CA ARG A 17 22.86 -3.05 -2.36
C ARG A 17 21.78 -3.48 -3.35
N TRP A 18 21.36 -2.61 -4.26
CA TRP A 18 20.28 -2.90 -5.19
C TRP A 18 20.88 -3.43 -6.48
N SER A 19 20.72 -4.74 -6.72
CA SER A 19 21.30 -5.39 -7.89
C SER A 19 20.40 -5.20 -9.12
N SER A 20 21.01 -5.24 -10.31
CA SER A 20 20.31 -5.29 -11.59
C SER A 20 19.81 -6.69 -11.95
N ASN A 21 19.94 -7.67 -11.06
CA ASN A 21 19.54 -9.04 -11.32
C ASN A 21 18.00 -9.12 -11.44
N GLN A 22 17.51 -9.65 -12.56
CA GLN A 22 16.07 -9.77 -12.80
C GLN A 22 15.44 -10.96 -12.08
N ASP A 23 16.24 -11.84 -11.49
CA ASP A 23 15.80 -13.04 -10.78
C ASP A 23 15.72 -12.86 -9.25
N GLU A 24 15.63 -11.61 -8.81
CA GLU A 24 15.47 -11.28 -7.39
C GLU A 24 14.10 -11.71 -6.85
N SER A 25 14.11 -12.20 -5.61
CA SER A 25 12.89 -12.58 -4.91
C SER A 25 11.97 -11.37 -4.69
N GLU A 26 10.65 -11.62 -4.62
CA GLU A 26 9.66 -10.58 -4.32
C GLU A 26 9.96 -9.85 -3.01
N THR A 27 10.41 -10.59 -2.00
CA THR A 27 10.83 -10.04 -0.69
C THR A 27 12.01 -9.07 -0.82
N THR A 28 12.96 -9.36 -1.71
CA THR A 28 14.11 -8.47 -1.95
C THR A 28 13.65 -7.14 -2.55
N VAL A 29 12.78 -7.21 -3.56
CA VAL A 29 12.20 -6.01 -4.22
C VAL A 29 11.40 -5.19 -3.21
N TYR A 30 10.54 -5.86 -2.44
CA TYR A 30 9.74 -5.26 -1.37
C TYR A 30 10.61 -4.50 -0.35
N ARG A 31 11.68 -5.10 0.16
CA ARG A 31 12.53 -4.49 1.21
C ARG A 31 13.15 -3.16 0.79
N ARG A 32 13.49 -3.00 -0.49
CA ARG A 32 14.01 -1.73 -1.03
C ARG A 32 12.97 -0.62 -0.89
N PHE A 33 11.74 -0.96 -1.22
CA PHE A 33 10.63 -0.04 -1.16
C PHE A 33 10.21 0.26 0.28
N ALA A 34 10.18 -0.74 1.15
CA ALA A 34 9.90 -0.57 2.57
C ALA A 34 10.87 0.43 3.22
N ALA A 35 12.17 0.33 2.94
CA ALA A 35 13.17 1.26 3.46
C ALA A 35 12.91 2.73 3.02
N LEU A 36 12.48 2.95 1.78
CA LEU A 36 12.11 4.30 1.32
C LEU A 36 10.86 4.81 2.04
N LEU A 37 9.84 3.97 2.17
CA LEU A 37 8.61 4.33 2.86
C LEU A 37 8.82 4.60 4.35
N ASP A 38 9.68 3.84 5.02
CA ASP A 38 10.03 4.08 6.43
C ASP A 38 10.56 5.51 6.60
N ILE A 39 11.46 5.95 5.72
CA ILE A 39 11.99 7.32 5.74
C ILE A 39 10.90 8.35 5.43
N LEU A 40 10.09 8.12 4.39
CA LEU A 40 9.04 9.04 3.96
C LEU A 40 7.92 9.22 5.00
N LEU A 41 7.59 8.15 5.70
CA LEU A 41 6.47 8.07 6.63
C LEU A 41 6.87 8.19 8.11
N ASP A 42 8.17 8.25 8.42
CA ASP A 42 8.70 8.35 9.79
C ASP A 42 8.02 9.43 10.64
N SER A 43 7.76 10.58 10.02
CA SER A 43 7.10 11.72 10.67
C SER A 43 5.58 11.75 10.50
N SER A 44 4.96 10.59 10.25
CA SER A 44 3.51 10.38 10.17
C SER A 44 3.06 9.31 11.16
N ASN A 45 1.74 9.17 11.33
CA ASN A 45 1.17 8.08 12.15
C ASN A 45 1.02 6.77 11.36
N ILE A 46 1.37 6.75 10.07
CA ILE A 46 1.29 5.58 9.21
C ILE A 46 2.44 4.65 9.56
N LYS A 47 2.14 3.36 9.69
CA LYS A 47 3.07 2.28 9.92
C LYS A 47 2.98 1.28 8.77
N LEU A 48 4.14 0.77 8.38
CA LEU A 48 4.24 -0.38 7.51
C LEU A 48 3.96 -1.61 8.37
N ILE A 49 3.03 -2.44 7.93
CA ILE A 49 2.86 -3.77 8.48
C ILE A 49 3.28 -4.77 7.42
N ASP A 50 4.44 -5.37 7.70
CA ASP A 50 5.09 -6.41 6.91
C ASP A 50 4.81 -7.81 7.50
N GLY A 51 5.11 -8.84 6.72
CA GLY A 51 5.12 -10.24 7.13
C GLY A 51 3.75 -10.86 7.01
N GLU A 52 3.49 -11.53 5.87
CA GLU A 52 2.32 -12.35 5.51
C GLU A 52 1.02 -12.05 6.29
N SER A 53 0.72 -10.77 6.49
CA SER A 53 -0.35 -10.36 7.38
C SER A 53 -1.66 -10.51 6.64
N THR A 54 -2.66 -11.07 7.32
CA THR A 54 -4.00 -11.21 6.76
C THR A 54 -4.79 -9.92 6.95
N SER A 55 -5.51 -9.48 5.93
CA SER A 55 -6.40 -8.32 6.03
C SER A 55 -7.71 -8.66 6.73
N GLU A 56 -7.99 -7.98 7.84
CA GLU A 56 -9.25 -8.04 8.56
C GLU A 56 -10.40 -7.49 7.70
N ALA A 57 -10.15 -6.50 6.85
CA ALA A 57 -11.14 -5.98 5.93
C ALA A 57 -11.63 -7.07 4.97
N THR A 58 -10.70 -7.82 4.38
CA THR A 58 -11.07 -8.92 3.48
C THR A 58 -11.76 -10.07 4.21
N LYS A 59 -11.36 -10.36 5.46
CA LYS A 59 -12.03 -11.36 6.29
C LYS A 59 -13.49 -10.99 6.53
N ALA A 60 -13.75 -9.75 6.95
CA ALA A 60 -15.10 -9.24 7.16
C ALA A 60 -15.96 -9.31 5.88
N SER A 61 -15.38 -9.02 4.71
CA SER A 61 -16.08 -9.17 3.43
C SER A 61 -16.37 -10.64 3.06
N ILE A 62 -15.47 -11.56 3.36
CA ILE A 62 -15.69 -13.01 3.17
C ILE A 62 -16.84 -13.48 4.06
N ASP A 63 -16.84 -13.10 5.33
CA ASP A 63 -17.89 -13.47 6.29
C ASP A 63 -19.25 -12.92 5.87
N LEU A 64 -19.32 -11.67 5.42
CA LEU A 64 -20.54 -11.07 4.90
C LEU A 64 -21.07 -11.82 3.68
N ASN A 65 -20.20 -12.14 2.71
CA ASN A 65 -20.61 -12.88 1.51
C ASN A 65 -21.14 -14.27 1.88
N ARG A 66 -20.48 -14.98 2.80
CA ARG A 66 -20.95 -16.28 3.29
C ARG A 66 -22.35 -16.18 3.92
N SER A 67 -22.57 -15.12 4.72
CA SER A 67 -23.86 -14.86 5.36
C SER A 67 -24.97 -14.55 4.34
N ILE A 68 -24.68 -13.76 3.30
CA ILE A 68 -25.68 -13.38 2.28
C ILE A 68 -26.06 -14.57 1.39
N PHE A 69 -25.08 -15.38 0.99
CA PHE A 69 -25.29 -16.48 0.05
C PHE A 69 -25.56 -17.84 0.72
N GLY A 70 -25.78 -17.87 2.04
CA GLY A 70 -26.15 -19.07 2.76
C GLY A 70 -25.09 -20.18 2.75
N LEU A 71 -23.82 -19.84 2.60
CA LEU A 71 -22.72 -20.82 2.48
C LEU A 71 -22.30 -21.47 3.83
N GLY A 72 -23.00 -21.16 4.93
CA GLY A 72 -22.83 -21.76 6.26
C GLY A 72 -21.49 -21.47 6.96
N GLU A 73 -21.42 -21.77 8.26
CA GLU A 73 -20.21 -21.68 9.11
C GLU A 73 -19.25 -22.87 8.91
N GLN A 74 -19.09 -23.37 7.68
CA GLN A 74 -18.40 -24.65 7.46
C GLN A 74 -16.87 -24.59 7.62
N SER A 75 -16.26 -23.42 7.88
CA SER A 75 -14.84 -23.28 8.22
C SER A 75 -14.50 -21.87 8.75
N HIS A 76 -13.44 -21.78 9.58
CA HIS A 76 -12.83 -20.49 9.92
C HIS A 76 -12.48 -19.70 8.66
N SER A 77 -12.90 -18.43 8.59
CA SER A 77 -12.47 -17.52 7.54
C SER A 77 -11.10 -16.93 7.87
N PHE A 78 -10.24 -16.85 6.86
CA PHE A 78 -8.95 -16.18 6.95
C PHE A 78 -8.97 -14.98 6.02
N GLY A 79 -8.44 -13.86 6.51
CA GLY A 79 -8.19 -12.70 5.66
C GLY A 79 -7.14 -13.03 4.60
N ARG A 80 -7.11 -12.23 3.54
CA ARG A 80 -6.15 -12.41 2.45
C ARG A 80 -4.76 -11.94 2.89
N ARG A 81 -3.73 -12.73 2.59
CA ARG A 81 -2.32 -12.38 2.79
C ARG A 81 -1.91 -11.23 1.87
N ILE A 82 -1.31 -10.20 2.46
CA ILE A 82 -0.87 -8.97 1.80
C ILE A 82 0.64 -8.82 1.98
N ASP A 83 1.33 -8.41 0.92
CA ASP A 83 2.79 -8.16 0.96
C ASP A 83 3.11 -6.96 1.86
N LEU A 84 2.50 -5.81 1.59
CA LEU A 84 2.65 -4.61 2.41
C LEU A 84 1.31 -3.99 2.73
N MET A 85 0.97 -3.92 4.01
CA MET A 85 -0.16 -3.13 4.46
C MET A 85 0.30 -1.83 5.09
N LEU A 86 -0.26 -0.71 4.64
CA LEU A 86 -0.19 0.54 5.37
C LEU A 86 -1.34 0.59 6.36
N GLY A 87 -1.03 0.95 7.60
CA GLY A 87 -2.04 1.13 8.63
C GLY A 87 -1.66 2.22 9.61
N ILE A 88 -2.61 2.60 10.43
CA ILE A 88 -2.38 3.51 11.56
C ILE A 88 -2.78 2.80 12.85
N LYS A 89 -2.19 3.26 13.95
CA LYS A 89 -2.69 2.94 15.28
C LYS A 89 -3.77 3.93 15.66
N HIS A 90 -4.99 3.46 15.88
CA HIS A 90 -6.08 4.27 16.42
C HIS A 90 -6.57 3.62 17.71
N LYS A 91 -6.43 4.35 18.84
CA LYS A 91 -6.65 3.80 20.19
C LYS A 91 -5.77 2.54 20.40
N LYS A 92 -6.39 1.43 20.82
CA LYS A 92 -5.72 0.12 21.00
C LYS A 92 -5.81 -0.79 19.76
N GLN A 93 -6.33 -0.29 18.65
CA GLN A 93 -6.56 -1.08 17.44
C GLN A 93 -5.73 -0.58 16.27
N ARG A 94 -5.39 -1.50 15.38
CA ARG A 94 -4.83 -1.20 14.06
C ARG A 94 -5.97 -0.91 13.10
N VAL A 95 -5.80 0.12 12.28
CA VAL A 95 -6.70 0.44 11.17
C VAL A 95 -5.93 0.28 9.88
N GLU A 96 -6.43 -0.59 9.01
CA GLU A 96 -5.90 -0.80 7.66
C GLU A 96 -6.22 0.45 6.82
N ILE A 97 -5.24 0.96 6.08
CA ILE A 97 -5.39 2.12 5.18
C ILE A 97 -5.32 1.66 3.73
N SER A 98 -4.27 0.90 3.38
CA SER A 98 -4.15 0.31 2.05
C SER A 98 -3.32 -0.96 2.07
N SER A 99 -3.62 -1.82 1.12
CA SER A 99 -2.84 -2.98 0.74
C SER A 99 -2.00 -2.63 -0.48
N ASN A 100 -0.75 -3.07 -0.52
CA ASN A 100 0.17 -2.85 -1.64
C ASN A 100 0.87 -4.18 -1.95
N GLU A 101 1.10 -4.44 -3.22
CA GLU A 101 1.49 -5.76 -3.70
C GLU A 101 2.70 -5.67 -4.63
N PHE A 102 3.56 -6.68 -4.55
CA PHE A 102 4.85 -6.73 -5.23
C PHE A 102 4.96 -8.03 -6.02
N LYS A 103 5.50 -7.94 -7.22
CA LYS A 103 5.81 -9.08 -8.07
C LYS A 103 7.24 -8.97 -8.58
N LYS A 104 7.86 -10.12 -8.83
CA LYS A 104 9.20 -10.17 -9.46
C LYS A 104 9.14 -9.67 -10.90
N THR A 105 10.28 -9.19 -11.41
CA THR A 105 10.41 -8.66 -12.77
C THR A 105 9.95 -9.64 -13.85
N ILE A 106 10.27 -10.92 -13.67
CA ILE A 106 9.97 -11.99 -14.64
C ILE A 106 8.54 -12.56 -14.52
N ALA A 107 7.65 -11.94 -13.74
CA ALA A 107 6.26 -12.37 -13.65
C ALA A 107 5.54 -12.20 -15.01
N SER A 108 4.73 -13.19 -15.41
CA SER A 108 3.97 -13.09 -16.64
C SER A 108 2.90 -12.00 -16.55
N LYS A 109 2.47 -11.46 -17.69
CA LYS A 109 1.42 -10.43 -17.76
C LYS A 109 0.13 -10.86 -17.07
N ASP A 110 -0.27 -12.12 -17.23
CA ASP A 110 -1.47 -12.67 -16.60
C ASP A 110 -1.35 -12.72 -15.07
N VAL A 111 -0.17 -13.04 -14.55
CA VAL A 111 0.10 -13.03 -13.11
C VAL A 111 0.03 -11.60 -12.58
N VAL A 112 0.63 -10.64 -13.28
CA VAL A 112 0.57 -9.21 -12.93
C VAL A 112 -0.87 -8.69 -12.95
N LEU A 113 -1.66 -9.02 -13.98
CA LEU A 113 -3.06 -8.60 -14.07
C LEU A 113 -3.89 -9.19 -12.93
N LYS A 114 -3.75 -10.48 -12.64
CA LYS A 114 -4.41 -11.14 -11.50
C LYS A 114 -4.03 -10.46 -10.19
N GLN A 115 -2.78 -10.04 -10.04
CA GLN A 115 -2.28 -9.34 -8.86
C GLN A 115 -2.92 -7.95 -8.71
N GLN A 116 -3.01 -7.17 -9.78
CA GLN A 116 -3.66 -5.85 -9.78
C GLN A 116 -5.15 -5.97 -9.45
N CYS A 117 -5.86 -6.94 -10.06
CA CYS A 117 -7.26 -7.22 -9.74
C CYS A 117 -7.46 -7.67 -8.28
N LYS A 118 -6.49 -8.41 -7.71
CA LYS A 118 -6.47 -8.75 -6.28
C LYS A 118 -6.33 -7.49 -5.44
N ASN A 119 -5.38 -6.61 -5.77
CA ASN A 119 -5.09 -5.43 -4.96
C ASN A 119 -6.23 -4.42 -4.96
N LEU A 120 -6.87 -4.20 -6.12
CA LEU A 120 -8.08 -3.38 -6.26
C LEU A 120 -9.22 -3.85 -5.35
N ARG A 121 -9.55 -5.15 -5.40
CA ARG A 121 -10.63 -5.73 -4.58
C ARG A 121 -10.32 -5.66 -3.08
N THR A 122 -9.07 -5.92 -2.72
CA THR A 122 -8.61 -5.85 -1.32
C THR A 122 -8.77 -4.43 -0.77
N ASN A 123 -8.29 -3.43 -1.50
CA ASN A 123 -8.41 -2.04 -1.10
C ASN A 123 -9.86 -1.53 -1.10
N ALA A 124 -10.73 -2.04 -1.99
CA ALA A 124 -12.16 -1.78 -1.90
C ALA A 124 -12.77 -2.31 -0.59
N CYS A 125 -12.35 -3.49 -0.12
CA CYS A 125 -12.77 -4.02 1.19
C CYS A 125 -12.27 -3.12 2.33
N ILE A 126 -11.02 -2.64 2.27
CA ILE A 126 -10.45 -1.71 3.26
C ILE A 126 -11.25 -0.41 3.32
N ILE A 127 -11.52 0.23 2.18
CA ILE A 127 -12.36 1.44 2.11
C ILE A 127 -13.75 1.18 2.72
N GLN A 128 -14.39 0.05 2.36
CA GLN A 128 -15.71 -0.30 2.89
C GLN A 128 -15.67 -0.45 4.41
N GLN A 129 -14.62 -1.06 4.95
CA GLN A 129 -14.45 -1.23 6.40
C GLN A 129 -14.24 0.13 7.09
N ILE A 130 -13.44 1.02 6.51
CA ILE A 130 -13.23 2.38 7.05
C ILE A 130 -14.56 3.15 7.09
N ILE A 131 -15.31 3.14 5.99
CA ILE A 131 -16.63 3.79 5.90
C ILE A 131 -17.59 3.19 6.94
N ALA A 132 -17.68 1.86 7.02
CA ALA A 132 -18.61 1.19 7.91
C ALA A 132 -18.33 1.49 9.39
N LYS A 133 -17.05 1.41 9.79
CA LYS A 133 -16.61 1.49 11.19
C LYS A 133 -16.41 2.91 11.69
N TYR A 134 -15.87 3.80 10.87
CA TYR A 134 -15.50 5.16 11.27
C TYR A 134 -16.39 6.24 10.65
N LYS A 135 -17.29 5.87 9.71
CA LYS A 135 -18.20 6.80 9.01
C LYS A 135 -17.44 7.90 8.23
N ILE A 136 -16.26 7.55 7.71
CA ILE A 136 -15.42 8.46 6.93
C ILE A 136 -15.46 8.01 5.48
N ASN A 137 -15.98 8.87 4.61
CA ASN A 137 -15.81 8.68 3.16
C ASN A 137 -14.42 9.16 2.78
N THR A 138 -13.56 8.24 2.35
CA THR A 138 -12.15 8.51 2.07
C THR A 138 -11.73 7.91 0.75
N SER A 139 -10.62 8.41 0.22
CA SER A 139 -9.87 7.77 -0.84
C SER A 139 -8.54 7.28 -0.29
N VAL A 140 -8.05 6.17 -0.84
CA VAL A 140 -6.79 5.55 -0.42
C VAL A 140 -5.83 5.49 -1.60
N MET A 141 -4.56 5.78 -1.35
CA MET A 141 -3.50 5.58 -2.34
C MET A 141 -2.92 4.17 -2.22
N VAL A 142 -2.76 3.54 -3.38
CA VAL A 142 -2.45 2.12 -3.53
C VAL A 142 -1.34 1.97 -4.56
N MET A 143 -0.47 1.00 -4.32
CA MET A 143 0.66 0.70 -5.18
C MET A 143 0.65 -0.76 -5.63
N ASP A 144 0.99 -0.95 -6.90
CA ASP A 144 1.35 -2.25 -7.48
C ASP A 144 2.75 -2.14 -8.10
N PHE A 145 3.65 -3.03 -7.70
CA PHE A 145 5.03 -3.09 -8.21
C PHE A 145 5.31 -4.39 -8.95
N VAL A 146 6.07 -4.27 -10.05
CA VAL A 146 6.66 -5.39 -10.80
C VAL A 146 8.14 -5.08 -10.96
N GLY A 147 8.98 -5.81 -10.22
CA GLY A 147 10.40 -5.47 -10.08
C GLY A 147 10.57 -4.04 -9.59
N SER A 148 11.40 -3.26 -10.28
CA SER A 148 11.72 -1.88 -9.90
C SER A 148 10.70 -0.84 -10.38
N PHE A 149 9.65 -1.24 -11.10
CA PHE A 149 8.65 -0.33 -11.64
C PHE A 149 7.29 -0.57 -10.99
N GLY A 150 6.57 0.50 -10.72
CA GLY A 150 5.24 0.42 -10.13
C GLY A 150 4.29 1.49 -10.62
N CYS A 151 3.05 1.38 -10.20
CA CYS A 151 2.06 2.43 -10.38
C CYS A 151 1.49 2.84 -9.02
N LEU A 152 1.29 4.14 -8.85
CA LEU A 152 0.50 4.73 -7.77
C LEU A 152 -0.86 5.08 -8.34
N TYR A 153 -1.92 4.66 -7.68
CA TYR A 153 -3.29 5.03 -8.03
C TYR A 153 -4.12 5.28 -6.78
N MET A 154 -5.18 6.04 -6.94
CA MET A 154 -6.13 6.37 -5.88
C MET A 154 -7.42 5.60 -6.09
N ILE A 155 -7.92 4.94 -5.05
CA ILE A 155 -9.24 4.31 -5.07
C ILE A 155 -10.21 5.12 -4.21
N LYS A 156 -11.44 5.30 -4.68
CA LYS A 156 -12.55 5.91 -3.95
C LYS A 156 -13.85 5.16 -4.21
N LYS A 157 -14.73 5.11 -3.22
CA LYS A 157 -16.13 4.69 -3.39
C LYS A 157 -17.00 5.87 -3.83
N THR A 158 -17.76 5.71 -4.90
CA THR A 158 -18.70 6.72 -5.42
C THR A 158 -20.01 6.71 -4.63
N GLU A 159 -20.82 7.75 -4.81
CA GLU A 159 -22.16 7.86 -4.22
C GLU A 159 -23.10 6.77 -4.76
N GLU A 160 -22.91 6.39 -6.02
CA GLU A 160 -23.58 5.27 -6.72
C GLU A 160 -23.09 3.88 -6.26
N GLN A 161 -22.27 3.82 -5.20
CA GLN A 161 -21.77 2.60 -4.56
C GLN A 161 -20.76 1.78 -5.38
N PHE A 162 -20.21 2.32 -6.47
CA PHE A 162 -19.11 1.70 -7.23
C PHE A 162 -17.75 2.15 -6.73
N TYR A 163 -16.69 1.39 -7.05
CA TYR A 163 -15.31 1.77 -6.76
C TYR A 163 -14.60 2.19 -8.04
N ILE A 164 -13.93 3.35 -8.01
CA ILE A 164 -13.15 3.86 -9.13
C ILE A 164 -11.69 3.95 -8.70
N ALA A 165 -10.79 3.46 -9.56
CA ALA A 165 -9.35 3.61 -9.43
C ALA A 165 -8.84 4.63 -10.47
N LYS A 166 -8.15 5.68 -10.00
CA LYS A 166 -7.57 6.71 -10.86
C LYS A 166 -6.04 6.65 -10.78
N PRO A 167 -5.32 6.49 -11.90
CA PRO A 167 -3.86 6.58 -11.93
C PRO A 167 -3.37 7.92 -11.40
N VAL A 168 -2.32 7.90 -10.59
CA VAL A 168 -1.69 9.10 -10.02
C VAL A 168 -0.30 9.29 -10.62
N ALA A 169 0.55 8.26 -10.56
CA ALA A 169 1.91 8.34 -11.06
C ALA A 169 2.48 6.96 -11.43
N LYS A 170 3.49 6.95 -12.29
CA LYS A 170 4.40 5.81 -12.44
C LYS A 170 5.51 5.95 -11.40
N LEU A 171 5.89 4.85 -10.79
CA LEU A 171 6.94 4.77 -9.79
C LEU A 171 8.10 3.98 -10.36
N ALA A 172 9.31 4.40 -10.03
CA ALA A 172 10.53 3.71 -10.39
C ALA A 172 11.53 3.77 -9.22
N ILE A 173 12.07 2.62 -8.87
CA ILE A 173 13.12 2.47 -7.86
C ILE A 173 14.46 2.33 -8.62
N PRO A 174 15.36 3.32 -8.53
CA PRO A 174 16.62 3.31 -9.26
C PRO A 174 17.56 2.26 -8.68
N TYR A 175 18.13 1.37 -9.49
CA TYR A 175 19.12 0.37 -9.04
C TYR A 175 20.56 0.71 -9.47
N ASN A 176 20.76 1.88 -10.07
CA ASN A 176 22.06 2.46 -10.37
C ASN A 176 22.00 3.99 -10.26
N ILE A 177 23.17 4.62 -10.29
CA ILE A 177 23.32 6.07 -10.12
C ILE A 177 22.66 6.85 -11.28
N ASP A 178 22.75 6.34 -12.50
CA ASP A 178 22.22 7.00 -13.70
C ASP A 178 20.69 7.15 -13.65
N GLN A 179 20.01 6.27 -12.92
CA GLN A 179 18.56 6.29 -12.76
C GLN A 179 18.09 7.22 -11.62
N LEU A 180 19.00 7.79 -10.82
CA LEU A 180 18.62 8.66 -9.69
C LEU A 180 17.82 9.87 -10.13
N GLY A 181 18.02 10.37 -11.35
CA GLY A 181 17.23 11.48 -11.90
C GLY A 181 15.73 11.20 -11.93
N GLY A 182 15.32 9.92 -12.05
CA GLY A 182 13.91 9.51 -12.01
C GLY A 182 13.33 9.34 -10.60
N LEU A 183 14.17 9.31 -9.55
CA LEU A 183 13.73 9.08 -8.18
C LEU A 183 12.89 10.22 -7.64
N GLU A 184 13.19 11.47 -8.02
CA GLU A 184 12.46 12.64 -7.54
C GLU A 184 10.96 12.56 -7.82
N GLN A 185 10.58 12.09 -9.02
CA GLN A 185 9.17 11.91 -9.41
C GLN A 185 8.49 10.84 -8.55
N THR A 186 9.18 9.73 -8.30
CA THR A 186 8.72 8.66 -7.40
C THR A 186 8.53 9.19 -5.98
N LEU A 187 9.52 9.88 -5.43
CA LEU A 187 9.44 10.44 -4.07
C LEU A 187 8.30 11.47 -3.98
N SER A 188 8.19 12.37 -4.95
CA SER A 188 7.11 13.37 -5.00
C SER A 188 5.73 12.73 -5.02
N ALA A 189 5.54 11.68 -5.83
CA ALA A 189 4.31 10.91 -5.87
C ALA A 189 4.02 10.21 -4.53
N LEU A 190 5.01 9.54 -3.93
CA LEU A 190 4.85 8.86 -2.64
C LEU A 190 4.59 9.84 -1.49
N PHE A 191 5.16 11.05 -1.54
CA PHE A 191 4.86 12.09 -0.56
C PHE A 191 3.38 12.50 -0.56
N GLN A 192 2.64 12.33 -1.67
CA GLN A 192 1.20 12.58 -1.69
C GLN A 192 0.40 11.57 -0.87
N MET A 193 0.98 10.41 -0.57
CA MET A 193 0.37 9.42 0.34
C MET A 193 0.40 9.88 1.80
N ARG A 194 1.25 10.86 2.12
CA ARG A 194 1.36 11.39 3.47
C ARG A 194 0.16 12.30 3.76
N PRO A 195 -0.63 12.02 4.80
CA PRO A 195 -1.70 12.93 5.18
C PRO A 195 -1.09 14.28 5.65
N PRO A 196 -1.70 15.42 5.31
CA PRO A 196 -1.32 16.70 5.88
C PRO A 196 -1.32 16.62 7.41
N LYS A 197 -0.34 17.23 8.09
CA LYS A 197 -0.23 17.22 9.57
C LYS A 197 -1.55 17.63 10.28
N LEU A 198 -2.41 18.41 9.60
CA LEU A 198 -3.74 18.81 10.07
C LEU A 198 -4.86 17.78 9.82
N ALA A 199 -4.78 16.97 8.76
CA ALA A 199 -5.81 15.98 8.42
C ALA A 199 -5.86 14.82 9.44
N CYS A 200 -4.73 14.50 10.07
CA CYS A 200 -4.64 13.45 11.08
C CYS A 200 -5.46 13.77 12.36
N ARG A 201 -5.72 15.05 12.65
CA ARG A 201 -6.63 15.46 13.74
C ARG A 201 -8.11 15.31 13.35
N PHE A 202 -8.47 15.55 12.10
CA PHE A 202 -9.87 15.50 11.67
C PHE A 202 -10.38 14.10 11.34
N CYS A 203 -9.52 13.19 10.85
CA CYS A 203 -9.95 11.84 10.49
C CYS A 203 -10.26 10.93 11.70
N PHE A 204 -9.85 11.27 12.93
CA PHE A 204 -9.97 10.32 14.05
C PHE A 204 -10.39 10.92 15.40
N ASN A 205 -10.59 12.24 15.53
CA ASN A 205 -10.98 12.86 16.82
C ASN A 205 -12.44 13.32 16.93
N ASN A 206 -13.35 12.93 16.03
CA ASN A 206 -14.77 13.18 16.25
C ASN A 206 -15.49 11.93 16.78
N ARG A 207 -15.27 11.67 18.08
CA ARG A 207 -16.18 11.13 19.12
C ARG A 207 -15.40 10.40 20.21
#